data_AF-A0A537C6Y6-F1
#
_entry.id   AF-A0A537C6Y6-F1
#
_cell.length_a   1.000
_cell.length_b   1.000
_cell.length_c   1.000
_cell.angle_alpha   90.00
_cell.angle_beta   90.00
_cell.angle_gamma   90.00
#
_symmetry.space_group_name_H-M   'P 1'
#
loop_
_entity.id
_entity.type
_entity.pdbx_description
1 polymer ?
#
loop_
_entity_poly.entity_id
_entity_poly.type
_entity_poly.pdbx_seq_one_letter_code
_entity_poly.pdbx_strand_id
1 'polypeptide(L)'
;MLERPMATRRLTQAIVLAALSLLWATNAQAEELRCIGLGANCICSEPLDTPTLVGSTYWWNPADSITKECSGEGASIGGAILRNSAPISSTDATAMAALPSGHTMLSFVRGEDDHQGIFFVGNGLPVSASFVRLAARWYIWHTPIFDFKGEGTCENSKIAEFDNDSRVDVTGGFHSYNYLTFSPPIDCCVSGPGPNSGVPTSQMKGKWWRFEAVLTNRAGPNYNMKFFGKNITDNGPELTIIDLSTNGSVANLTPPSLMSQILSNNYRFSATGSCRGWLGISHYMMAGWTTDAGQRIGSATEVEGAGGTITPPPSPKNLKVQ
;
A
#
# COMPACT_ATOMS: atom_id res chain seq x y z
N MET A 1 36.32 7.25 -59.55
CA MET A 1 35.14 7.05 -58.68
C MET A 1 35.47 5.93 -57.71
N LEU A 2 35.78 6.25 -56.45
CA LEU A 2 36.01 5.23 -55.42
C LEU A 2 34.66 4.82 -54.84
N GLU A 3 34.22 3.60 -55.15
CA GLU A 3 33.05 2.99 -54.53
C GLU A 3 33.29 2.82 -53.03
N ARG A 4 32.58 3.61 -52.22
CA ARG A 4 32.59 3.43 -50.76
C ARG A 4 31.86 2.12 -50.43
N PRO A 5 32.49 1.18 -49.71
CA PRO A 5 31.86 -0.10 -49.38
C PRO A 5 30.64 0.12 -48.49
N MET A 6 29.48 -0.26 -49.01
CA MET A 6 28.16 -0.11 -48.37
C MET A 6 28.03 -0.92 -47.05
N ALA A 7 28.97 -1.82 -46.79
CA ALA A 7 28.99 -2.72 -45.63
C ALA A 7 29.27 -2.01 -44.29
N THR A 8 30.12 -0.99 -44.28
CA THR A 8 30.54 -0.33 -43.03
C THR A 8 29.41 0.47 -42.37
N ARG A 9 28.48 0.99 -43.16
CA ARG A 9 27.37 1.83 -42.68
C ARG A 9 26.29 1.01 -41.96
N ARG A 10 26.00 -0.20 -42.45
CA ARG A 10 25.02 -1.12 -41.84
C ARG A 10 25.54 -1.74 -40.54
N LEU A 11 26.84 -2.04 -40.49
CA LEU A 11 27.48 -2.55 -39.26
C LEU A 11 27.45 -1.50 -38.14
N THR A 12 27.72 -0.24 -38.47
CA THR A 12 27.68 0.86 -37.48
C THR A 12 26.27 1.08 -36.93
N GLN A 13 25.23 1.02 -37.76
CA GLN A 13 23.83 1.14 -37.32
C GLN A 13 23.40 -0.02 -36.41
N ALA A 14 23.81 -1.26 -36.72
CA ALA A 14 23.51 -2.43 -35.89
C ALA A 14 24.20 -2.34 -34.52
N ILE A 15 25.45 -1.84 -34.46
CA ILE A 15 26.18 -1.64 -33.20
C ILE A 15 25.52 -0.54 -32.36
N VAL A 16 25.09 0.57 -32.97
CA VAL A 16 24.39 1.65 -32.26
C VAL A 16 23.05 1.17 -31.71
N LEU A 17 22.26 0.41 -32.48
CA LEU A 17 20.99 -0.17 -32.00
C LEU A 17 21.21 -1.21 -30.89
N ALA A 18 22.23 -2.06 -31.00
CA ALA A 18 22.57 -3.03 -29.96
C ALA A 18 23.05 -2.32 -28.67
N ALA A 19 23.89 -1.29 -28.79
CA ALA A 19 24.34 -0.48 -27.65
C ALA A 19 23.18 0.32 -27.00
N LEU A 20 22.26 0.86 -27.80
CA LEU A 20 21.05 1.51 -27.29
C LEU A 20 20.10 0.52 -26.61
N SER A 21 20.02 -0.74 -27.07
CA SER A 21 19.22 -1.78 -26.39
C SER A 21 19.83 -2.27 -25.08
N LEU A 22 21.15 -2.16 -24.92
CA LEU A 22 21.87 -2.47 -23.67
C LEU A 22 21.79 -1.34 -22.63
N LEU A 23 21.42 -0.12 -23.06
CA LEU A 23 21.17 1.03 -22.17
C LEU A 23 19.77 1.03 -21.53
N TRP A 24 18.92 0.05 -21.86
CA TRP A 24 17.70 -0.26 -21.10
C TRP A 24 18.02 -1.17 -19.90
N ALA A 25 19.24 -1.04 -19.37
CA ALA A 25 19.66 -1.66 -18.12
C ALA A 25 18.67 -1.27 -17.03
N THR A 26 17.81 -2.24 -16.70
CA THR A 26 17.19 -2.48 -15.39
C THR A 26 17.32 -1.32 -14.43
N ASN A 27 16.51 -0.28 -14.63
CA ASN A 27 16.18 0.58 -13.51
C ASN A 27 15.41 -0.34 -12.55
N ALA A 28 16.05 -0.80 -11.48
CA ALA A 28 15.32 -0.98 -10.23
C ALA A 28 14.61 0.35 -10.04
N GLN A 29 13.32 0.40 -10.37
CA GLN A 29 12.59 1.65 -10.35
C GLN A 29 12.45 2.01 -8.88
N ALA A 30 13.27 2.95 -8.44
CA ALA A 30 13.22 3.59 -7.13
C ALA A 30 11.81 3.98 -6.69
N GLU A 31 10.99 4.38 -7.66
CA GLU A 31 9.61 4.77 -7.48
C GLU A 31 8.76 4.10 -8.55
N GLU A 32 7.51 3.78 -8.23
CA GLU A 32 6.59 3.17 -9.20
C GLU A 32 6.29 4.14 -10.34
N LEU A 33 6.03 3.61 -11.54
CA LEU A 33 5.55 4.38 -12.69
C LEU A 33 4.30 5.20 -12.34
N ARG A 34 3.47 4.69 -11.42
CA ARG A 34 2.32 5.44 -10.91
C ARG A 34 2.73 6.69 -10.13
N CYS A 35 3.80 6.64 -9.34
CA CYS A 35 4.32 7.80 -8.61
C CYS A 35 4.82 8.87 -9.60
N ILE A 36 5.58 8.45 -10.62
CA ILE A 36 6.02 9.32 -11.72
C ILE A 36 4.82 10.01 -12.38
N GLY A 37 3.77 9.25 -12.69
CA GLY A 37 2.55 9.77 -13.30
C GLY A 37 1.74 10.73 -12.40
N LEU A 38 1.85 10.60 -11.08
CA LEU A 38 1.23 11.51 -10.12
C LEU A 38 2.05 12.80 -9.90
N GLY A 39 3.33 12.79 -10.27
CA GLY A 39 4.24 13.93 -10.17
C GLY A 39 4.34 14.48 -8.75
N ALA A 40 4.10 15.79 -8.59
CA ALA A 40 4.17 16.46 -7.29
C ALA A 40 3.15 15.94 -6.26
N ASN A 41 2.08 15.25 -6.69
CA ASN A 41 1.12 14.65 -5.76
C ASN A 41 1.63 13.33 -5.16
N CYS A 42 2.61 12.67 -5.77
CA CYS A 42 3.26 11.53 -5.15
C CYS A 42 4.15 12.03 -4.00
N ILE A 43 3.84 11.59 -2.77
CA ILE A 43 4.60 11.93 -1.57
C ILE A 43 5.79 10.98 -1.47
N CYS A 44 5.49 9.68 -1.47
CA CYS A 44 6.48 8.62 -1.40
C CYS A 44 6.00 7.38 -2.18
N SER A 45 6.95 6.57 -2.62
CA SER A 45 6.74 5.30 -3.30
C SER A 45 7.84 4.35 -2.86
N GLU A 46 7.44 3.20 -2.31
CA GLU A 46 8.35 2.19 -1.80
C GLU A 46 8.04 0.84 -2.44
N PRO A 47 8.65 0.55 -3.61
CA PRO A 47 8.73 -0.80 -4.12
C PRO A 47 9.55 -1.66 -3.16
N LEU A 48 8.93 -2.67 -2.58
CA LEU A 48 9.59 -3.67 -1.72
C LEU A 48 10.11 -4.85 -2.53
N ASP A 49 10.29 -4.65 -3.84
CA ASP A 49 10.87 -5.60 -4.78
C ASP A 49 12.40 -5.47 -4.78
N THR A 50 13.00 -5.89 -3.68
CA THR A 50 14.44 -5.75 -3.44
C THR A 50 15.03 -7.01 -2.81
N PRO A 51 16.22 -7.45 -3.25
CA PRO A 51 16.94 -8.55 -2.60
C PRO A 51 17.63 -8.12 -1.30
N THR A 52 17.77 -6.82 -1.06
CA THR A 52 18.60 -6.26 0.00
C THR A 52 17.84 -5.23 0.81
N LEU A 53 17.78 -5.45 2.12
CA LEU A 53 17.22 -4.53 3.09
C LEU A 53 18.34 -4.00 3.99
N VAL A 54 18.31 -2.71 4.25
CA VAL A 54 19.17 -2.03 5.22
C VAL A 54 18.30 -1.53 6.37
N GLY A 55 18.83 -1.49 7.59
CA GLY A 55 18.02 -1.12 8.73
C GLY A 55 18.67 -1.35 10.07
N SER A 56 17.83 -1.26 11.10
CA SER A 56 18.16 -1.54 12.49
C SER A 56 17.17 -2.54 13.09
N THR A 57 17.19 -2.74 14.40
CA THR A 57 16.26 -3.63 15.11
C THR A 57 14.79 -3.22 15.00
N TYR A 58 14.49 -1.96 14.65
CA TYR A 58 13.11 -1.43 14.70
C TYR A 58 12.58 -0.94 13.35
N TRP A 59 13.46 -0.68 12.39
CA TRP A 59 13.09 -0.15 11.09
C TRP A 59 13.96 -0.76 10.00
N TRP A 60 13.39 -0.89 8.80
CA TRP A 60 14.04 -1.44 7.63
C TRP A 60 13.63 -0.68 6.38
N ASN A 61 14.52 -0.63 5.42
CA ASN A 61 14.32 -0.02 4.12
C ASN A 61 14.91 -0.89 3.02
N PRO A 62 14.27 -0.96 1.84
CA PRO A 62 14.97 -1.28 0.61
C PRO A 62 16.29 -0.54 0.45
N ALA A 63 17.32 -1.26 0.02
CA ALA A 63 18.64 -0.69 -0.28
C ALA A 63 18.74 -0.34 -1.78
N ASP A 64 17.77 0.42 -2.30
CA ASP A 64 17.61 0.70 -3.73
C ASP A 64 17.76 2.18 -4.09
N SER A 65 17.06 3.12 -3.42
CA SER A 65 17.08 4.54 -3.77
C SER A 65 16.48 5.43 -2.69
N ILE A 66 17.03 6.65 -2.58
CA ILE A 66 16.51 7.74 -1.71
C ILE A 66 15.41 8.61 -2.35
N THR A 67 15.08 8.37 -3.61
CA THR A 67 14.09 9.17 -4.34
C THR A 67 12.69 8.76 -3.93
N LYS A 68 11.93 9.68 -3.32
CA LYS A 68 10.55 9.43 -2.86
C LYS A 68 10.44 8.26 -1.86
N GLU A 69 11.47 8.02 -1.05
CA GLU A 69 11.42 7.04 0.03
C GLU A 69 10.26 7.34 0.99
N CYS A 70 9.56 6.29 1.38
CA CYS A 70 8.60 6.33 2.45
C CYS A 70 9.32 6.21 3.81
N SER A 71 8.70 6.76 4.84
CA SER A 71 9.18 6.57 6.22
C SER A 71 8.03 6.38 7.19
N GLY A 72 8.01 5.21 7.84
CA GLY A 72 6.98 4.87 8.81
C GLY A 72 6.90 5.86 9.97
N GLU A 73 7.98 6.58 10.29
CA GLU A 73 8.04 7.58 11.35
C GLU A 73 8.37 8.95 10.75
N GLY A 74 7.49 9.93 10.92
CA GLY A 74 7.52 11.21 10.18
C GLY A 74 8.73 12.14 10.37
N ALA A 75 9.82 11.68 11.01
CA ALA A 75 11.01 12.48 11.33
C ALA A 75 12.31 12.04 10.64
N SER A 76 12.37 10.89 9.98
CA SER A 76 13.59 10.41 9.30
C SER A 76 13.26 9.78 7.96
N ILE A 77 13.75 10.34 6.85
CA ILE A 77 13.65 9.71 5.52
C ILE A 77 14.32 8.33 5.57
N GLY A 78 13.71 7.35 4.92
CA GLY A 78 14.09 5.94 5.01
C GLY A 78 13.50 5.25 6.24
N GLY A 79 13.28 3.94 6.14
CA GLY A 79 12.62 3.15 7.19
C GLY A 79 11.12 2.98 6.93
N ALA A 80 10.75 2.72 5.68
CA ALA A 80 9.37 2.45 5.30
C ALA A 80 8.74 1.27 6.06
N ILE A 81 9.57 0.31 6.52
CA ILE A 81 9.14 -0.89 7.22
C ILE A 81 9.45 -0.76 8.71
N LEU A 82 8.43 -0.79 9.57
CA LEU A 82 8.62 -0.87 11.03
C LEU A 82 8.44 -2.32 11.47
N ARG A 83 9.47 -2.90 12.11
CA ARG A 83 9.47 -4.32 12.49
C ARG A 83 10.48 -4.58 13.59
N ASN A 84 10.13 -5.45 14.53
CA ASN A 84 10.98 -5.90 15.65
C ASN A 84 11.92 -7.08 15.31
N SER A 85 11.89 -7.56 14.06
CA SER A 85 12.79 -8.57 13.51
C SER A 85 13.16 -8.21 12.07
N ALA A 86 14.16 -8.87 11.50
CA ALA A 86 14.52 -8.64 10.11
C ALA A 86 13.39 -9.11 9.15
N PRO A 87 12.95 -8.29 8.20
CA PRO A 87 12.05 -8.75 7.15
C PRO A 87 12.79 -9.70 6.22
N ILE A 88 12.04 -10.59 5.56
CA ILE A 88 12.59 -11.53 4.60
C ILE A 88 12.25 -11.03 3.20
N SER A 89 13.26 -10.77 2.37
CA SER A 89 13.06 -10.69 0.92
C SER A 89 12.78 -12.09 0.38
N SER A 90 11.68 -12.24 -0.36
CA SER A 90 11.10 -13.52 -0.70
C SER A 90 10.69 -13.59 -2.17
N THR A 91 10.88 -14.77 -2.75
CA THR A 91 10.43 -15.16 -4.09
C THR A 91 9.55 -16.41 -4.03
N ASP A 92 8.76 -16.56 -2.95
CA ASP A 92 7.89 -17.72 -2.74
C ASP A 92 7.05 -18.00 -3.99
N ALA A 93 7.23 -19.19 -4.56
CA ALA A 93 6.65 -19.53 -5.86
C ALA A 93 5.12 -19.48 -5.86
N THR A 94 4.47 -19.77 -4.74
CA THR A 94 3.01 -19.75 -4.64
C THR A 94 2.49 -18.31 -4.67
N ALA A 95 3.11 -17.42 -3.88
CA ALA A 95 2.75 -16.01 -3.89
C ALA A 95 3.06 -15.36 -5.24
N MET A 96 4.22 -15.65 -5.84
CA MET A 96 4.59 -15.09 -7.15
C MET A 96 3.66 -15.58 -8.26
N ALA A 97 3.29 -16.86 -8.28
CA ALA A 97 2.38 -17.42 -9.28
C ALA A 97 0.94 -16.90 -9.17
N ALA A 98 0.57 -16.28 -8.05
CA ALA A 98 -0.76 -15.71 -7.83
C ALA A 98 -0.88 -14.24 -8.26
N LEU A 99 0.18 -13.63 -8.80
CA LEU A 99 0.10 -12.28 -9.36
C LEU A 99 -0.58 -12.28 -10.73
N PRO A 100 -1.24 -11.18 -11.11
CA PRO A 100 -1.80 -11.00 -12.45
C PRO A 100 -0.76 -11.19 -13.56
N SER A 101 -1.19 -11.77 -14.68
CA SER A 101 -0.34 -11.89 -15.87
C SER A 101 0.22 -10.54 -16.31
N GLY A 102 1.52 -10.51 -16.63
CA GLY A 102 2.22 -9.29 -17.06
C GLY A 102 2.74 -8.42 -15.91
N HIS A 103 2.65 -8.86 -14.65
CA HIS A 103 3.39 -8.24 -13.55
C HIS A 103 4.90 -8.29 -13.83
N THR A 104 5.63 -7.30 -13.30
CA THR A 104 7.10 -7.23 -13.40
C THR A 104 7.80 -7.45 -12.06
N MET A 105 7.03 -7.63 -10.98
CA MET A 105 7.53 -7.90 -9.65
C MET A 105 8.42 -9.16 -9.61
N LEU A 106 9.62 -9.06 -9.05
CA LEU A 106 10.61 -10.14 -8.94
C LEU A 106 10.65 -10.76 -7.53
N SER A 107 10.35 -9.95 -6.52
CA SER A 107 10.39 -10.30 -5.11
C SER A 107 9.41 -9.44 -4.30
N PHE A 108 9.25 -9.77 -3.03
CA PHE A 108 8.49 -8.98 -2.06
C PHE A 108 9.07 -9.17 -0.66
N VAL A 109 8.66 -8.32 0.28
CA VAL A 109 9.08 -8.44 1.67
C VAL A 109 8.02 -9.13 2.51
N ARG A 110 8.40 -10.06 3.38
CA ARG A 110 7.46 -10.83 4.21
C ARG A 110 7.83 -10.98 5.68
N GLY A 111 6.82 -11.40 6.43
CA GLY A 111 6.90 -12.05 7.73
C GLY A 111 7.79 -13.29 7.71
N GLU A 112 8.54 -13.53 8.79
CA GLU A 112 8.85 -14.89 9.22
C GLU A 112 7.58 -15.74 9.28
N ASP A 113 7.75 -17.05 9.15
CA ASP A 113 6.65 -17.99 9.33
C ASP A 113 6.12 -17.86 10.75
N ASP A 114 4.79 -17.85 10.85
CA ASP A 114 4.05 -17.67 12.10
C ASP A 114 4.38 -16.39 12.88
N HIS A 115 4.85 -15.34 12.19
CA HIS A 115 5.31 -14.12 12.85
C HIS A 115 4.26 -13.51 13.80
N GLN A 116 4.79 -12.91 14.86
CA GLN A 116 4.07 -12.10 15.84
C GLN A 116 4.80 -10.76 16.04
N GLY A 117 4.07 -9.80 16.59
CA GLY A 117 4.58 -8.46 16.83
C GLY A 117 4.34 -7.51 15.67
N ILE A 118 5.18 -6.48 15.61
CA ILE A 118 5.05 -5.34 14.71
C ILE A 118 5.55 -5.73 13.32
N PHE A 119 4.74 -5.48 12.30
CA PHE A 119 5.16 -5.48 10.91
C PHE A 119 4.34 -4.44 10.13
N PHE A 120 4.82 -3.20 10.15
CA PHE A 120 4.14 -2.08 9.50
C PHE A 120 4.91 -1.67 8.26
N VAL A 121 4.18 -1.18 7.27
CA VAL A 121 4.76 -0.48 6.13
C VAL A 121 3.99 0.81 5.95
N GLY A 122 4.67 1.95 5.89
CA GLY A 122 3.98 3.14 5.44
C GLY A 122 4.76 4.43 5.51
N ASN A 123 4.01 5.52 5.63
CA ASN A 123 4.58 6.85 5.62
C ASN A 123 3.90 7.79 6.62
N GLY A 124 4.70 8.57 7.34
CA GLY A 124 4.28 9.73 8.11
C GLY A 124 4.67 11.02 7.38
N LEU A 125 3.78 12.02 7.40
CA LEU A 125 4.07 13.35 6.91
C LEU A 125 4.43 14.30 8.05
N PRO A 126 5.27 15.32 7.81
CA PRO A 126 5.33 16.43 8.75
C PRO A 126 3.96 17.09 8.87
N VAL A 127 3.59 17.49 10.09
CA VAL A 127 2.29 18.12 10.40
C VAL A 127 2.04 19.43 9.64
N SER A 128 3.05 19.99 8.98
CA SER A 128 2.95 21.16 8.10
C SER A 128 2.43 20.84 6.68
N ALA A 129 2.21 19.57 6.33
CA ALA A 129 1.78 19.18 4.99
C ALA A 129 0.33 19.61 4.71
N SER A 130 0.15 20.52 3.74
CA SER A 130 -1.12 21.20 3.43
C SER A 130 -2.09 20.41 2.54
N PHE A 131 -2.08 19.07 2.60
CA PHE A 131 -2.97 18.24 1.78
C PHE A 131 -4.38 18.18 2.38
N VAL A 132 -5.40 18.43 1.58
CA VAL A 132 -6.81 18.25 1.99
C VAL A 132 -7.21 16.78 1.89
N ARG A 133 -6.69 16.08 0.88
CA ARG A 133 -6.84 14.64 0.68
C ARG A 133 -5.49 13.95 0.79
N LEU A 134 -5.43 12.87 1.56
CA LEU A 134 -4.29 11.96 1.62
C LEU A 134 -4.75 10.56 1.25
N ALA A 135 -3.96 9.84 0.46
CA ALA A 135 -4.19 8.44 0.17
C ALA A 135 -2.92 7.63 0.35
N ALA A 136 -3.07 6.39 0.78
CA ALA A 136 -2.02 5.40 0.75
C ALA A 136 -2.53 4.10 0.12
N ARG A 137 -1.67 3.43 -0.65
CA ARG A 137 -2.01 2.19 -1.34
C ARG A 137 -0.89 1.17 -1.18
N TRP A 138 -1.26 -0.05 -0.81
CA TRP A 138 -0.33 -1.16 -0.69
C TRP A 138 -0.90 -2.46 -1.24
N TYR A 139 -0.01 -3.40 -1.51
CA TYR A 139 -0.34 -4.74 -1.98
C TYR A 139 0.10 -5.76 -0.94
N ILE A 140 -0.82 -6.61 -0.50
CA ILE A 140 -0.56 -7.60 0.54
C ILE A 140 -1.01 -8.99 0.12
N TRP A 141 -0.18 -9.97 0.45
CA TRP A 141 -0.44 -11.40 0.34
C TRP A 141 -0.63 -11.99 1.72
N HIS A 142 -1.61 -12.88 1.86
CA HIS A 142 -1.74 -13.76 3.02
C HIS A 142 -1.56 -15.20 2.56
N THR A 143 -0.76 -15.99 3.28
CA THR A 143 -0.62 -17.42 2.98
C THR A 143 -1.97 -18.17 3.02
N PRO A 144 -2.12 -19.30 2.32
CA PRO A 144 -3.34 -20.12 2.40
C PRO A 144 -3.72 -20.59 3.81
N ILE A 145 -2.73 -20.71 4.69
CA ILE A 145 -2.90 -21.13 6.09
C ILE A 145 -2.89 -19.96 7.09
N PHE A 146 -2.91 -18.72 6.60
CA PHE A 146 -2.84 -17.53 7.45
C PHE A 146 -4.02 -17.51 8.43
N ASP A 147 -3.73 -17.39 9.73
CA ASP A 147 -4.77 -17.21 10.75
C ASP A 147 -5.07 -15.72 10.91
N PHE A 148 -6.32 -15.35 10.59
CA PHE A 148 -6.89 -14.07 10.98
C PHE A 148 -7.41 -14.11 12.43
N LYS A 149 -7.85 -12.97 12.97
CA LYS A 149 -8.43 -12.88 14.32
C LYS A 149 -9.65 -13.78 14.42
N GLY A 150 -9.67 -14.62 15.45
CA GLY A 150 -10.73 -15.61 15.67
C GLY A 150 -10.53 -16.90 14.87
N GLU A 151 -9.44 -17.02 14.11
CA GLU A 151 -9.01 -18.27 13.49
C GLU A 151 -7.77 -18.80 14.24
N GLY A 152 -7.77 -20.11 14.54
CA GLY A 152 -6.67 -20.73 15.26
C GLY A 152 -6.44 -20.07 16.63
N THR A 153 -5.21 -19.62 16.88
CA THR A 153 -4.82 -18.95 18.13
C THR A 153 -4.54 -17.45 17.95
N CYS A 154 -4.75 -16.89 16.76
CA CYS A 154 -4.44 -15.49 16.51
C CYS A 154 -5.55 -14.57 17.04
N GLU A 155 -5.16 -13.58 17.84
CA GLU A 155 -6.07 -12.69 18.56
C GLU A 155 -6.19 -11.33 17.88
N ASN A 156 -5.49 -11.11 16.76
CA ASN A 156 -5.54 -9.84 16.04
C ASN A 156 -5.27 -10.01 14.53
N SER A 157 -5.82 -9.10 13.73
CA SER A 157 -5.65 -9.03 12.26
C SER A 157 -5.88 -7.62 11.75
N LYS A 158 -5.01 -6.71 12.17
CA LYS A 158 -4.98 -5.34 11.64
C LYS A 158 -4.56 -5.37 10.16
N ILE A 159 -5.06 -4.40 9.40
CA ILE A 159 -4.72 -4.16 7.99
C ILE A 159 -4.18 -2.74 7.80
N ALA A 160 -4.75 -1.75 8.52
CA ALA A 160 -4.35 -0.35 8.43
C ALA A 160 -4.38 0.37 9.79
N GLU A 161 -3.55 1.39 9.94
CA GLU A 161 -3.54 2.30 11.08
C GLU A 161 -3.30 3.75 10.61
N PHE A 162 -3.88 4.69 11.34
CA PHE A 162 -3.81 6.12 11.06
C PHE A 162 -3.39 6.88 12.33
N ASP A 163 -2.23 7.53 12.28
CA ASP A 163 -1.58 8.27 13.38
C ASP A 163 -1.61 7.56 14.75
N ASN A 164 -1.32 6.25 14.76
CA ASN A 164 -1.37 5.38 15.95
C ASN A 164 -2.73 5.31 16.66
N ASP A 165 -3.79 5.82 16.05
CA ASP A 165 -5.08 6.01 16.69
C ASP A 165 -6.13 5.10 16.04
N SER A 166 -6.83 5.58 15.01
CA SER A 166 -7.86 4.78 14.33
C SER A 166 -7.25 3.66 13.49
N ARG A 167 -8.00 2.56 13.34
CA ARG A 167 -7.51 1.32 12.70
C ARG A 167 -8.53 0.70 11.76
N VAL A 168 -8.04 -0.15 10.87
CA VAL A 168 -8.84 -1.13 10.12
C VAL A 168 -8.30 -2.52 10.43
N ASP A 169 -9.19 -3.45 10.75
CA ASP A 169 -8.87 -4.86 10.99
C ASP A 169 -9.97 -5.79 10.43
N VAL A 170 -9.70 -7.09 10.48
CA VAL A 170 -10.60 -8.14 9.98
C VAL A 170 -10.94 -9.10 11.10
N THR A 171 -12.22 -9.12 11.52
CA THR A 171 -12.78 -10.06 12.49
C THR A 171 -14.21 -10.41 12.08
N GLY A 172 -14.41 -11.53 11.41
CA GLY A 172 -15.72 -11.87 10.81
C GLY A 172 -16.15 -10.93 9.67
N GLY A 173 -15.23 -10.07 9.20
CA GLY A 173 -15.44 -9.00 8.25
C GLY A 173 -14.51 -7.82 8.57
N PHE A 174 -14.39 -6.88 7.63
CA PHE A 174 -13.66 -5.64 7.86
C PHE A 174 -14.40 -4.74 8.82
N HIS A 175 -13.68 -4.17 9.76
CA HIS A 175 -14.18 -3.09 10.59
C HIS A 175 -13.12 -2.02 10.81
N SER A 176 -13.59 -0.87 11.30
CA SER A 176 -12.72 0.23 11.71
C SER A 176 -13.10 0.63 13.11
N TYR A 177 -12.12 1.00 13.94
CA TYR A 177 -12.31 1.25 15.37
C TYR A 177 -11.26 2.19 15.95
N ASN A 178 -11.35 2.42 17.27
CA ASN A 178 -10.48 3.28 18.06
C ASN A 178 -10.53 4.76 17.67
N TYR A 179 -11.74 5.36 17.69
CA TYR A 179 -11.94 6.82 17.61
C TYR A 179 -12.20 7.42 19.00
N LEU A 180 -11.59 6.85 20.04
CA LEU A 180 -11.83 7.22 21.44
C LEU A 180 -11.25 8.59 21.84
N THR A 181 -10.30 9.09 21.06
CA THR A 181 -9.65 10.40 21.21
C THR A 181 -10.28 11.47 20.30
N PHE A 182 -11.16 11.06 19.38
CA PHE A 182 -11.85 11.96 18.47
C PHE A 182 -12.96 12.72 19.22
N SER A 183 -13.50 13.76 18.59
CA SER A 183 -14.67 14.47 19.07
C SER A 183 -15.85 14.24 18.11
N PRO A 184 -16.99 13.68 18.57
CA PRO A 184 -17.16 12.99 19.86
C PRO A 184 -16.33 11.69 19.92
N PRO A 185 -16.01 11.18 21.13
CA PRO A 185 -15.26 9.94 21.29
C PRO A 185 -16.17 8.74 21.00
N ILE A 186 -15.77 7.87 20.09
CA ILE A 186 -16.56 6.69 19.71
C ILE A 186 -15.65 5.49 19.49
N ASP A 187 -15.96 4.35 20.09
CA ASP A 187 -15.37 3.07 19.67
C ASP A 187 -16.34 2.34 18.76
N CYS A 188 -16.51 2.91 17.57
CA CYS A 188 -17.33 2.36 16.49
C CYS A 188 -16.40 1.86 15.40
N CYS A 189 -16.75 0.88 14.58
CA CYS A 189 -18.01 0.22 14.33
C CYS A 189 -17.76 -1.29 14.39
N VAL A 190 -18.58 -2.07 15.11
CA VAL A 190 -18.40 -3.54 15.22
C VAL A 190 -18.36 -4.24 13.85
N SER A 191 -18.96 -3.62 12.84
CA SER A 191 -18.78 -3.92 11.41
C SER A 191 -18.43 -2.64 10.66
N GLY A 192 -17.54 -2.73 9.67
CA GLY A 192 -17.11 -1.56 8.90
C GLY A 192 -18.31 -0.91 8.20
N PRO A 193 -18.51 0.41 8.33
CA PRO A 193 -19.55 1.10 7.59
C PRO A 193 -19.15 1.04 6.11
N GLY A 194 -19.93 0.37 5.28
CA GLY A 194 -19.60 0.21 3.86
C GLY A 194 -20.33 -0.98 3.22
N PRO A 195 -20.60 -0.93 1.92
CA PRO A 195 -21.41 -1.94 1.25
C PRO A 195 -20.73 -3.32 1.16
N ASN A 196 -19.40 -3.37 1.29
CA ASN A 196 -18.61 -4.60 1.13
C ASN A 196 -17.73 -4.91 2.35
N SER A 197 -18.14 -4.53 3.56
CA SER A 197 -17.36 -4.85 4.77
C SER A 197 -17.36 -6.35 5.09
N GLY A 198 -18.32 -7.12 4.57
CA GLY A 198 -18.45 -8.56 4.79
C GLY A 198 -17.54 -9.47 3.94
N VAL A 199 -16.43 -8.99 3.40
CA VAL A 199 -15.48 -9.86 2.67
C VAL A 199 -14.93 -10.93 3.63
N PRO A 200 -15.18 -12.22 3.38
CA PRO A 200 -14.72 -13.27 4.27
C PRO A 200 -13.20 -13.47 4.13
N THR A 201 -12.54 -13.79 5.24
CA THR A 201 -11.09 -14.05 5.32
C THR A 201 -10.64 -15.14 4.34
N SER A 202 -11.49 -16.12 4.05
CA SER A 202 -11.23 -17.18 3.06
C SER A 202 -10.99 -16.66 1.64
N GLN A 203 -11.52 -15.49 1.27
CA GLN A 203 -11.24 -14.85 -0.02
C GLN A 203 -9.91 -14.06 -0.02
N MET A 204 -9.30 -13.85 1.14
CA MET A 204 -8.02 -13.14 1.28
C MET A 204 -6.82 -14.09 1.29
N LYS A 205 -6.99 -15.32 1.77
CA LYS A 205 -5.93 -16.32 1.87
C LYS A 205 -5.52 -16.85 0.51
N GLY A 206 -4.21 -16.92 0.26
CA GLY A 206 -3.65 -17.36 -1.01
C GLY A 206 -3.93 -16.40 -2.16
N LYS A 207 -4.18 -15.12 -1.87
CA LYS A 207 -4.50 -14.07 -2.85
C LYS A 207 -3.73 -12.80 -2.56
N TRP A 208 -3.35 -12.09 -3.62
CA TRP A 208 -2.87 -10.71 -3.54
C TRP A 208 -4.04 -9.75 -3.53
N TRP A 209 -4.02 -8.85 -2.57
CA TRP A 209 -5.00 -7.78 -2.43
C TRP A 209 -4.31 -6.43 -2.53
N ARG A 210 -4.89 -5.55 -3.35
CA ARG A 210 -4.60 -4.11 -3.29
C ARG A 210 -5.53 -3.49 -2.26
N PHE A 211 -4.97 -2.78 -1.29
CA PHE A 211 -5.73 -1.89 -0.43
C PHE A 211 -5.38 -0.43 -0.72
N GLU A 212 -6.37 0.45 -0.63
CA GLU A 212 -6.17 1.89 -0.70
C GLU A 212 -7.00 2.57 0.39
N ALA A 213 -6.33 3.28 1.29
CA ALA A 213 -6.97 4.12 2.29
C ALA A 213 -6.93 5.58 1.82
N VAL A 214 -8.04 6.30 2.00
CA VAL A 214 -8.18 7.71 1.63
C VAL A 214 -8.75 8.48 2.81
N LEU A 215 -8.02 9.49 3.27
CA LEU A 215 -8.40 10.40 4.34
C LEU A 215 -8.74 11.77 3.77
N THR A 216 -9.86 12.35 4.20
CA THR A 216 -10.23 13.75 3.92
C THR A 216 -10.66 14.45 5.22
N ASN A 217 -10.64 15.79 5.21
CA ASN A 217 -10.88 16.62 6.42
C ASN A 217 -9.99 16.21 7.61
N ARG A 218 -8.70 15.98 7.33
CA ARG A 218 -7.73 15.35 8.23
C ARG A 218 -7.48 16.07 9.57
N ALA A 219 -7.90 17.31 9.75
CA ALA A 219 -7.71 18.08 10.99
C ALA A 219 -8.99 18.77 11.48
N GLY A 220 -10.13 18.51 10.82
CA GLY A 220 -11.34 19.28 10.98
C GLY A 220 -12.58 18.42 11.21
N PRO A 221 -13.74 19.05 11.43
CA PRO A 221 -15.00 18.33 11.51
C PRO A 221 -15.29 17.59 10.19
N ASN A 222 -16.12 16.56 10.29
CA ASN A 222 -16.48 15.69 9.16
C ASN A 222 -15.26 14.96 8.59
N TYR A 223 -14.34 14.53 9.46
CA TYR A 223 -13.31 13.58 9.08
C TYR A 223 -13.94 12.38 8.40
N ASN A 224 -13.35 12.00 7.27
CA ASN A 224 -13.83 10.88 6.49
C ASN A 224 -12.66 9.98 6.10
N MET A 225 -12.92 8.68 6.21
CA MET A 225 -12.03 7.63 5.76
C MET A 225 -12.80 6.74 4.79
N LYS A 226 -12.20 6.51 3.62
CA LYS A 226 -12.61 5.44 2.71
C LYS A 226 -11.51 4.41 2.60
N PHE A 227 -11.89 3.15 2.66
CA PHE A 227 -10.99 2.02 2.52
C PHE A 227 -11.47 1.14 1.37
N PHE A 228 -10.64 1.02 0.34
CA PHE A 228 -10.92 0.23 -0.85
C PHE A 228 -10.07 -1.04 -0.85
N GLY A 229 -10.62 -2.12 -1.39
CA GLY A 229 -9.89 -3.37 -1.58
C GLY A 229 -10.19 -4.00 -2.93
N LYS A 230 -9.18 -4.59 -3.57
CA LYS A 230 -9.32 -5.35 -4.81
C LYS A 230 -8.53 -6.65 -4.69
N ASN A 231 -9.19 -7.79 -4.89
CA ASN A 231 -8.50 -9.05 -5.14
C ASN A 231 -7.88 -8.98 -6.53
N ILE A 232 -6.58 -8.75 -6.60
CA ILE A 232 -5.89 -8.60 -7.88
C ILE A 232 -5.57 -9.96 -8.49
N THR A 233 -5.32 -11.00 -7.68
CA THR A 233 -5.08 -12.37 -8.17
C THR A 233 -6.17 -12.84 -9.10
N ASP A 234 -7.43 -12.65 -8.70
CA ASP A 234 -8.59 -13.07 -9.49
C ASP A 234 -9.13 -11.96 -10.41
N ASN A 235 -8.42 -10.83 -10.51
CA ASN A 235 -8.86 -9.62 -11.21
C ASN A 235 -10.31 -9.22 -10.89
N GLY A 236 -10.68 -9.31 -9.61
CA GLY A 236 -12.01 -8.94 -9.14
C GLY A 236 -12.27 -7.44 -9.26
N PRO A 237 -13.54 -7.00 -9.13
CA PRO A 237 -13.85 -5.58 -9.04
C PRO A 237 -13.20 -4.98 -7.79
N GLU A 238 -12.89 -3.69 -7.85
CA GLU A 238 -12.56 -2.94 -6.64
C GLU A 238 -13.83 -2.74 -5.80
N LEU A 239 -13.69 -2.96 -4.49
CA LEU A 239 -14.74 -2.84 -3.50
C LEU A 239 -14.48 -1.62 -2.62
N THR A 240 -15.53 -0.85 -2.34
CA THR A 240 -15.54 0.06 -1.18
C THR A 240 -15.86 -0.77 0.05
N ILE A 241 -14.85 -1.03 0.87
CA ILE A 241 -14.93 -1.86 2.08
C ILE A 241 -15.41 -1.02 3.26
N ILE A 242 -14.78 0.15 3.47
CA ILE A 242 -15.20 1.13 4.47
C ILE A 242 -15.46 2.48 3.81
N ASP A 243 -16.54 3.15 4.21
CA ASP A 243 -16.90 4.51 3.90
C ASP A 243 -17.61 5.13 5.12
N LEU A 244 -16.87 5.89 5.93
CA LEU A 244 -17.42 6.50 7.15
C LEU A 244 -18.60 7.44 6.84
N SER A 245 -18.63 8.06 5.65
CA SER A 245 -19.71 8.96 5.27
C SER A 245 -21.09 8.30 5.17
N THR A 246 -21.16 6.97 5.12
CA THR A 246 -22.41 6.21 5.09
C THR A 246 -22.99 5.91 6.47
N ASN A 247 -22.27 6.22 7.56
CA ASN A 247 -22.72 5.96 8.92
C ASN A 247 -22.87 7.26 9.70
N GLY A 248 -24.12 7.58 10.05
CA GLY A 248 -24.46 8.81 10.79
C GLY A 248 -23.78 8.93 12.16
N SER A 249 -23.36 7.81 12.76
CA SER A 249 -22.65 7.81 14.05
C SER A 249 -21.26 8.42 13.95
N VAL A 250 -20.63 8.35 12.76
CA VAL A 250 -19.26 8.82 12.51
C VAL A 250 -19.19 10.00 11.53
N ALA A 251 -20.34 10.52 11.11
CA ALA A 251 -20.42 11.58 10.11
C ALA A 251 -19.78 12.91 10.56
N ASN A 252 -19.70 13.14 11.88
CA ASN A 252 -19.21 14.39 12.48
C ASN A 252 -17.92 14.21 13.29
N LEU A 253 -17.16 13.15 13.01
CA LEU A 253 -15.89 12.92 13.69
C LEU A 253 -14.91 14.08 13.43
N THR A 254 -14.23 14.50 14.48
CA THR A 254 -13.11 15.45 14.44
C THR A 254 -11.88 14.78 15.06
N PRO A 255 -10.77 14.64 14.34
CA PRO A 255 -9.57 14.01 14.89
C PRO A 255 -8.92 14.95 15.92
N PRO A 256 -8.20 14.40 16.91
CA PRO A 256 -7.54 15.22 17.95
C PRO A 256 -6.40 16.07 17.39
N SER A 257 -5.87 15.72 16.21
CA SER A 257 -4.80 16.44 15.51
C SER A 257 -4.89 16.18 14.01
N LEU A 258 -4.00 16.79 13.22
CA LEU A 258 -3.91 16.52 11.78
C LEU A 258 -3.50 15.06 11.56
N MET A 259 -4.40 14.29 10.94
CA MET A 259 -4.11 12.92 10.52
C MET A 259 -3.08 12.93 9.39
N SER A 260 -1.85 12.53 9.67
CA SER A 260 -0.66 12.72 8.84
C SER A 260 0.04 11.42 8.46
N GLN A 261 -0.36 10.31 9.05
CA GLN A 261 0.28 9.01 8.90
C GLN A 261 -0.74 7.96 8.46
N ILE A 262 -0.35 7.15 7.47
CA ILE A 262 -1.11 5.97 7.07
C ILE A 262 -0.14 4.80 7.03
N LEU A 263 -0.41 3.75 7.81
CA LEU A 263 0.40 2.54 7.81
C LEU A 263 -0.46 1.37 7.35
N SER A 264 0.12 0.50 6.52
CA SER A 264 -0.29 -0.91 6.51
C SER A 264 0.12 -1.49 7.86
N ASN A 265 -0.84 -1.72 8.74
CA ASN A 265 -0.59 -2.24 10.08
C ASN A 265 -0.89 -3.73 10.09
N ASN A 266 0.16 -4.55 10.14
CA ASN A 266 0.00 -6.00 10.13
C ASN A 266 0.45 -6.62 11.46
N TYR A 267 0.16 -5.94 12.57
CA TYR A 267 0.46 -6.46 13.90
C TYR A 267 -0.29 -7.77 14.15
N ARG A 268 0.43 -8.79 14.61
CA ARG A 268 -0.14 -10.10 14.97
C ARG A 268 0.24 -10.49 16.39
N PHE A 269 -0.67 -11.12 17.10
CA PHE A 269 -0.46 -11.53 18.49
C PHE A 269 -1.31 -12.75 18.83
N SER A 270 -0.74 -13.64 19.64
CA SER A 270 -1.42 -14.74 20.29
C SER A 270 -0.95 -14.84 21.75
N ALA A 271 -1.88 -14.94 22.71
CA ALA A 271 -1.52 -15.16 24.11
C ALA A 271 -1.16 -16.63 24.42
N THR A 272 -1.56 -17.56 23.54
CA THR A 272 -1.52 -19.01 23.82
C THR A 272 -0.72 -19.81 22.80
N GLY A 273 -0.11 -19.17 21.81
CA GLY A 273 0.64 -19.86 20.77
C GLY A 273 1.25 -18.93 19.73
N SER A 274 1.20 -19.32 18.47
CA SER A 274 1.66 -18.57 17.31
C SER A 274 0.52 -18.32 16.32
N CYS A 275 0.59 -17.19 15.63
CA CYS A 275 -0.38 -16.90 14.57
C CYS A 275 0.06 -17.59 13.28
N ARG A 276 -0.58 -18.70 12.90
CA ARG A 276 -0.13 -19.53 11.78
C ARG A 276 -0.03 -18.75 10.46
N GLY A 277 0.96 -19.10 9.64
CA GLY A 277 1.22 -18.52 8.33
C GLY A 277 1.94 -17.19 8.38
N TRP A 278 2.23 -16.65 7.20
CA TRP A 278 2.86 -15.35 7.03
C TRP A 278 2.09 -14.48 6.03
N LEU A 279 2.43 -13.18 6.04
CA LEU A 279 1.97 -12.19 5.05
C LEU A 279 3.17 -11.54 4.37
N GLY A 280 2.98 -11.13 3.13
CA GLY A 280 3.96 -10.44 2.31
C GLY A 280 3.42 -9.12 1.77
N ILE A 281 4.27 -8.12 1.62
CA ILE A 281 3.93 -6.80 1.07
C ILE A 281 4.91 -6.51 -0.05
N SER A 282 4.41 -6.08 -1.20
CA SER A 282 5.27 -5.82 -2.36
C SER A 282 5.49 -4.34 -2.64
N HIS A 283 4.50 -3.49 -2.44
CA HIS A 283 4.61 -2.06 -2.74
C HIS A 283 3.78 -1.27 -1.74
N TYR A 284 4.27 -0.09 -1.39
CA TYR A 284 3.53 0.93 -0.66
C TYR A 284 3.72 2.27 -1.34
N MET A 285 2.66 3.08 -1.45
CA MET A 285 2.74 4.44 -1.96
C MET A 285 1.84 5.35 -1.15
N MET A 286 2.26 6.60 -0.98
CA MET A 286 1.43 7.67 -0.44
C MET A 286 1.35 8.83 -1.44
N ALA A 287 0.15 9.40 -1.59
CA ALA A 287 -0.11 10.55 -2.43
C ALA A 287 -1.04 11.55 -1.74
N GLY A 288 -0.86 12.84 -2.04
CA GLY A 288 -1.59 13.93 -1.43
C GLY A 288 -2.07 14.95 -2.46
N TRP A 289 -3.24 15.54 -2.22
CA TRP A 289 -3.80 16.59 -3.05
C TRP A 289 -4.28 17.77 -2.21
N THR A 290 -4.17 18.97 -2.75
CA THR A 290 -4.64 20.21 -2.14
C THR A 290 -6.15 20.43 -2.28
N THR A 291 -6.85 19.50 -2.95
CA THR A 291 -8.31 19.55 -3.16
C THR A 291 -8.94 18.19 -2.82
N ASP A 292 -10.20 18.22 -2.38
CA ASP A 292 -11.04 17.03 -2.21
C ASP A 292 -11.89 16.79 -3.48
N ALA A 293 -11.22 16.59 -4.62
CA ALA A 293 -11.89 16.26 -5.88
C ALA A 293 -11.80 14.76 -6.15
N GLY A 294 -11.91 13.93 -5.10
CA GLY A 294 -11.98 12.45 -5.14
C GLY A 294 -10.88 11.73 -5.89
N GLN A 295 -9.69 12.34 -5.91
CA GLN A 295 -8.49 11.72 -6.44
C GLN A 295 -8.14 10.45 -5.66
N ARG A 296 -7.45 9.53 -6.33
CA ARG A 296 -7.07 8.22 -5.80
C ARG A 296 -5.71 7.83 -6.39
N ILE A 297 -5.01 6.93 -5.71
CA ILE A 297 -3.79 6.32 -6.26
C ILE A 297 -4.18 5.32 -7.35
N GLY A 298 -5.02 4.34 -7.09
CA GLY A 298 -5.36 3.31 -8.08
C GLY A 298 -4.25 2.26 -8.27
N SER A 299 -4.20 1.63 -9.46
CA SER A 299 -3.31 0.49 -9.74
C SER A 299 -1.86 0.87 -10.00
N ALA A 300 -0.95 -0.04 -9.64
CA ALA A 300 0.43 -0.12 -10.11
C ALA A 300 0.52 -1.15 -11.24
N THR A 301 1.09 -0.75 -12.38
CA THR A 301 1.31 -1.64 -13.53
C THR A 301 2.31 -2.75 -13.24
N GLU A 302 3.23 -2.52 -12.32
CA GLU A 302 4.29 -3.41 -11.88
C GLU A 302 3.73 -4.65 -11.18
N VAL A 303 2.61 -4.48 -10.47
CA VAL A 303 1.94 -5.53 -9.71
C VAL A 303 0.71 -6.08 -10.44
N GLU A 304 -0.11 -5.21 -11.03
CA GLU A 304 -1.36 -5.62 -11.69
C GLU A 304 -1.20 -5.95 -13.17
N GLY A 305 0.00 -5.75 -13.73
CA GLY A 305 0.33 -5.97 -15.13
C GLY A 305 -0.18 -4.85 -16.07
N ALA A 306 0.33 -4.84 -17.30
CA ALA A 306 0.04 -3.84 -18.34
C ALA A 306 -1.39 -3.94 -18.94
N GLY A 307 -2.33 -4.61 -18.27
CA GLY A 307 -3.65 -4.97 -18.80
C GLY A 307 -4.67 -3.82 -18.94
N GLY A 308 -4.31 -2.59 -18.59
CA GLY A 308 -5.19 -1.45 -18.78
C GLY A 308 -4.42 -0.14 -18.75
N THR A 309 -4.80 0.79 -19.62
CA THR A 309 -4.45 2.20 -19.48
C THR A 309 -4.74 2.58 -18.03
N ILE A 310 -3.73 3.07 -17.29
CA ILE A 310 -3.93 3.64 -15.96
C ILE A 310 -4.84 4.84 -16.16
N THR A 311 -6.14 4.61 -16.08
CA THR A 311 -7.12 5.70 -16.11
C THR A 311 -7.22 6.12 -14.66
N PRO A 312 -6.70 7.30 -14.28
CA PRO A 312 -6.97 7.81 -12.95
C PRO A 312 -8.49 7.77 -12.78
N PRO A 313 -9.02 7.29 -11.64
CA PRO A 313 -10.46 7.37 -11.44
C PRO A 313 -10.88 8.83 -11.66
N PRO A 314 -12.01 9.04 -12.35
CA PRO A 314 -12.41 10.37 -12.78
C PRO A 314 -12.48 11.29 -11.57
N SER A 315 -11.87 12.48 -11.66
CA SER A 315 -12.03 13.51 -10.63
C SER A 315 -13.53 13.75 -10.37
N PRO A 316 -14.05 13.61 -9.15
CA PRO A 316 -15.43 14.00 -8.90
C PRO A 316 -15.70 15.43 -9.27
N LYS A 317 -16.88 15.59 -9.85
CA LYS A 317 -17.38 16.85 -10.39
C LYS A 317 -17.95 17.78 -9.32
N ASN A 318 -18.02 17.33 -8.07
CA ASN A 318 -18.71 18.04 -6.99
C ASN A 318 -17.76 18.32 -5.83
N LEU A 319 -16.89 19.32 -6.00
CA LEU A 319 -16.22 19.96 -4.88
C LEU A 319 -17.28 20.74 -4.10
N LYS A 320 -17.69 20.25 -2.93
CA LYS A 320 -18.20 21.15 -1.88
C LYS A 320 -16.98 21.73 -1.19
N VAL A 321 -16.54 22.90 -1.65
CA VAL A 321 -15.77 23.79 -0.78
C VAL A 321 -16.77 24.24 0.29
N GLN A 322 -16.61 23.75 1.52
CA GLN A 322 -17.22 24.39 2.68
C GLN A 322 -16.28 25.49 3.17
#